data_AF-A0AAD4I2J7-F1
#
_entry.id   AF-A0AAD4I2J7-F1
#
_cell.length_a   1.000
_cell.length_b   1.000
_cell.length_c   1.000
_cell.angle_alpha   90.00
_cell.angle_beta   90.00
_cell.angle_gamma   90.00
#
_symmetry.space_group_name_H-M   'P 1'
#
loop_
_entity.id
_entity.type
_entity.pdbx_description
1 polymer ?
#
loop_
_entity_poly.entity_id
_entity_poly.type
_entity_poly.pdbx_seq_one_letter_code
_entity_poly.pdbx_strand_id
1 'polypeptide(L)'
;MRIILILSALIISDDGYSIPMPCAKVSYLMGSEAKTLAAYPDCESYFSHQDANKAVLVPASMNGNGSNAAAALSLGFGAAFWLAFTMHAIGVEVYLHLTPAEADRLRNVSYQRQLEAGMKHPGRAGLTTDRLGDSSLWTPQDRREQGKDSEAEK
;
A
#
# COMPACT_ATOMS: atom_id res chain seq x y z
N MET A 1 4.25 4.39 -2.65
CA MET A 1 5.39 3.48 -2.44
C MET A 1 6.65 3.93 -3.15
N ARG A 2 6.72 3.88 -4.49
CA ARG A 2 7.98 4.11 -5.24
C ARG A 2 8.65 5.45 -4.94
N ILE A 3 7.89 6.56 -4.95
CA ILE A 3 8.44 7.90 -4.69
C ILE A 3 9.00 8.00 -3.26
N ILE A 4 8.20 7.59 -2.27
CA ILE A 4 8.58 7.63 -0.85
C ILE A 4 9.83 6.76 -0.60
N LEU A 5 9.89 5.58 -1.20
CA LEU A 5 11.02 4.68 -1.05
C LEU A 5 12.31 5.27 -1.65
N ILE A 6 12.24 5.84 -2.86
CA ILE A 6 13.40 6.48 -3.50
C ILE A 6 13.89 7.65 -2.65
N LEU A 7 12.99 8.51 -2.16
CA LEU A 7 13.35 9.61 -1.28
C LEU A 7 14.02 9.12 0.00
N SER A 8 13.49 8.07 0.63
CA SER A 8 14.12 7.48 1.82
C SER A 8 15.52 6.95 1.55
N ALA A 9 15.75 6.29 0.41
CA ALA A 9 17.05 5.77 0.05
C ALA A 9 18.07 6.87 -0.24
N LEU A 10 17.65 7.99 -0.83
CA LEU A 10 18.50 9.17 -1.05
C LEU A 10 18.92 9.81 0.29
N ILE A 11 17.99 9.98 1.23
CA ILE A 11 18.29 10.53 2.56
C ILE A 11 19.27 9.62 3.31
N ILE A 12 19.04 8.31 3.30
CA ILE A 12 19.90 7.32 3.97
C ILE A 12 21.32 7.30 3.40
N SER A 13 21.47 7.62 2.11
CA SER A 13 22.76 7.56 1.42
C SER A 13 23.81 8.53 1.97
N ASP A 14 23.39 9.62 2.63
CA ASP A 14 24.28 10.65 3.17
C ASP A 14 24.65 10.42 4.65
N ASP A 15 23.94 9.54 5.37
CA ASP A 15 24.08 9.35 6.82
C ASP A 15 25.06 8.21 7.21
N GLY A 16 25.62 7.47 6.24
CA GLY A 16 26.63 6.44 6.50
C GLY A 16 26.08 5.14 7.13
N TYR A 17 24.79 4.85 7.01
CA TYR A 17 24.21 3.60 7.51
C TYR A 17 24.77 2.36 6.80
N SER A 18 24.81 1.24 7.50
CA SER A 18 25.19 -0.07 6.95
C SER A 18 24.27 -1.14 7.49
N ILE A 19 24.00 -2.17 6.68
CA ILE A 19 23.19 -3.32 7.10
C ILE A 19 23.92 -4.63 6.90
N PRO A 20 23.69 -5.64 7.75
CA PRO A 20 24.17 -6.98 7.48
C PRO A 20 23.42 -7.55 6.26
N MET A 21 24.18 -8.03 5.28
CA MET A 21 23.65 -8.69 4.09
C MET A 21 24.36 -10.04 3.88
N PRO A 22 23.63 -11.14 3.61
CA PRO A 22 24.25 -12.43 3.30
C PRO A 22 25.16 -12.34 2.08
N CYS A 23 26.34 -12.95 2.14
CA CYS A 23 27.32 -12.98 1.06
C CYS A 23 26.76 -13.61 -0.22
N ALA A 24 25.85 -14.57 -0.11
CA ALA A 24 25.10 -15.12 -1.24
C ALA A 24 24.34 -14.03 -2.02
N LYS A 25 23.66 -13.12 -1.29
CA LYS A 25 22.92 -12.01 -1.90
C LYS A 25 23.87 -10.97 -2.48
N VAL A 26 24.94 -10.64 -1.79
CA VAL A 26 25.97 -9.71 -2.29
C VAL A 26 26.60 -10.25 -3.57
N SER A 27 26.99 -11.52 -3.60
CA SER A 27 27.56 -12.19 -4.77
C SER A 27 26.61 -12.16 -5.96
N TYR A 28 25.33 -12.44 -5.73
CA TYR A 28 24.29 -12.33 -6.76
C TYR A 28 24.18 -10.90 -7.33
N LEU A 29 24.20 -9.88 -6.48
CA LEU A 29 24.11 -8.48 -6.91
C LEU A 29 25.39 -7.96 -7.60
N MET A 30 26.54 -8.54 -7.29
CA MET A 30 27.83 -8.18 -7.88
C MET A 30 28.11 -8.94 -9.19
N GLY A 31 27.47 -10.09 -9.39
CA GLY A 31 27.55 -10.91 -10.61
C GLY A 31 28.90 -11.61 -10.83
N SER A 32 29.83 -11.50 -9.89
CA SER A 32 31.16 -12.11 -9.98
C SER A 32 31.77 -12.29 -8.59
N GLU A 33 32.37 -13.45 -8.35
CA GLU A 33 33.15 -13.74 -7.15
C GLU A 33 34.31 -12.77 -6.96
N ALA A 34 35.14 -12.59 -7.99
CA ALA A 34 36.29 -11.69 -7.93
C ALA A 34 35.90 -10.25 -7.55
N LYS A 35 34.80 -9.73 -8.12
CA LYS A 35 34.28 -8.40 -7.76
C LYS A 35 33.75 -8.35 -6.33
N THR A 36 33.13 -9.44 -5.88
CA THR A 36 32.59 -9.55 -4.53
C THR A 36 33.72 -9.55 -3.51
N LEU A 37 34.74 -10.38 -3.69
CA LEU A 37 35.89 -10.47 -2.79
C LEU A 37 36.76 -9.20 -2.78
N ALA A 38 36.85 -8.50 -3.92
CA ALA A 38 37.54 -7.21 -3.98
C ALA A 38 36.84 -6.12 -3.14
N ALA A 39 35.51 -6.13 -3.07
CA ALA A 39 34.73 -5.14 -2.30
C ALA A 39 34.42 -5.59 -0.86
N TYR A 40 34.27 -6.90 -0.65
CA TYR A 40 33.85 -7.54 0.59
C TYR A 40 34.69 -8.81 0.84
N PRO A 41 35.95 -8.66 1.29
CA PRO A 41 36.85 -9.79 1.51
C PRO A 41 36.31 -10.77 2.57
N ASP A 42 35.49 -10.30 3.51
CA ASP A 42 34.83 -11.13 4.53
C ASP A 42 33.94 -12.25 3.95
N CYS A 43 33.57 -12.16 2.68
CA CYS A 43 32.81 -13.19 1.97
C CYS A 43 33.66 -14.39 1.48
N GLU A 44 34.97 -14.44 1.75
CA GLU A 44 35.84 -15.57 1.38
C GLU A 44 35.35 -16.91 1.95
N SER A 45 34.89 -16.91 3.21
CA SER A 45 34.33 -18.10 3.87
C SER A 45 33.08 -18.67 3.18
N TYR A 46 32.35 -17.84 2.44
CA TYR A 46 31.20 -18.26 1.64
C TYR A 46 31.63 -18.97 0.35
N PHE A 47 32.60 -18.43 -0.39
CA PHE A 47 33.09 -19.04 -1.64
C PHE A 47 33.94 -20.30 -1.40
N SER A 48 34.67 -20.35 -0.28
CA SER A 48 35.42 -21.54 0.14
C SER A 48 34.54 -22.65 0.74
N HIS A 49 33.21 -22.48 0.74
CA HIS A 49 32.22 -23.42 1.30
C HIS A 49 32.39 -23.75 2.79
N GLN A 50 33.10 -22.90 3.55
CA GLN A 50 33.26 -23.07 4.99
C GLN A 50 32.03 -22.58 5.76
N ASP A 51 31.42 -21.48 5.32
CA ASP A 51 30.22 -20.91 5.92
C ASP A 51 29.27 -20.35 4.85
N ALA A 52 28.22 -21.12 4.54
CA ALA A 52 27.18 -20.71 3.59
C ALA A 52 26.31 -19.54 4.09
N ASN A 53 26.29 -19.29 5.41
CA ASN A 53 25.45 -18.28 6.04
C ASN A 53 26.20 -16.99 6.38
N LYS A 54 27.46 -16.86 5.90
CA LYS A 54 28.26 -15.66 6.15
C LYS A 54 27.53 -14.41 5.67
N ALA A 55 27.48 -13.41 6.55
CA ALA A 55 26.97 -12.07 6.24
C ALA A 55 28.09 -11.03 6.39
N VAL A 56 27.98 -9.96 5.61
CA VAL A 56 28.89 -8.81 5.62
C VAL A 56 28.10 -7.51 5.79
N LEU A 57 28.72 -6.50 6.38
CA LEU A 57 28.13 -5.17 6.46
C LEU A 57 28.25 -4.46 5.12
N VAL A 58 27.11 -4.07 4.57
CA VAL A 58 27.03 -3.36 3.29
C VAL A 58 26.59 -1.92 3.56
N PRO A 59 27.35 -0.91 3.10
CA PRO A 59 26.97 0.48 3.25
C PRO A 59 25.74 0.79 2.39
N ALA A 60 24.76 1.43 3.01
CA ALA A 60 23.52 1.84 2.37
C ALA A 60 23.73 3.13 1.59
N SER A 61 24.00 3.03 0.29
CA SER A 61 24.18 4.20 -0.57
C SER A 61 23.70 3.96 -1.99
N MET A 62 23.02 4.95 -2.56
CA MET A 62 22.57 4.97 -3.95
C MET A 62 23.71 5.28 -4.95
N ASN A 63 24.86 5.77 -4.48
CA ASN A 63 26.01 6.10 -5.32
C ASN A 63 26.99 4.93 -5.49
N GLY A 64 26.65 3.75 -4.96
CA GLY A 64 27.53 2.58 -4.92
C GLY A 64 27.22 1.50 -5.95
N ASN A 65 27.62 0.27 -5.63
CA ASN A 65 27.31 -0.93 -6.40
C ASN A 65 25.85 -1.41 -6.16
N GLY A 66 25.45 -2.49 -6.83
CA GLY A 66 24.11 -3.07 -6.68
C GLY A 66 23.77 -3.48 -5.25
N SER A 67 24.74 -3.96 -4.46
CA SER A 67 24.53 -4.27 -3.04
C SER A 67 24.29 -3.04 -2.19
N ASN A 68 24.96 -1.92 -2.46
CA ASN A 68 24.78 -0.67 -1.72
C ASN A 68 23.40 -0.05 -1.99
N ALA A 69 22.95 -0.05 -3.25
CA ALA A 69 21.62 0.42 -3.61
C ALA A 69 20.53 -0.48 -2.98
N ALA A 70 20.75 -1.80 -2.99
CA ALA A 70 19.85 -2.72 -2.33
C ALA A 70 19.79 -2.50 -0.81
N ALA A 71 20.93 -2.18 -0.17
CA ALA A 71 20.99 -1.84 1.24
C ALA A 71 20.19 -0.56 1.56
N ALA A 72 20.40 0.51 0.79
CA ALA A 72 19.68 1.77 0.95
C ALA A 72 18.16 1.62 0.81
N LEU A 73 17.71 0.87 -0.20
CA LEU A 73 16.28 0.59 -0.41
C LEU A 73 15.69 -0.31 0.69
N SER A 74 16.46 -1.27 1.21
CA SER A 74 15.97 -2.21 2.21
C SER A 74 15.70 -1.52 3.56
N LEU A 75 16.55 -0.56 3.96
CA LEU A 75 16.39 0.17 5.21
C LEU A 75 15.08 0.96 5.28
N GLY A 76 14.72 1.66 4.20
CA GLY A 76 13.51 2.49 4.15
C GLY A 76 12.22 1.73 3.83
N PHE A 77 12.30 0.46 3.40
CA PHE A 77 11.16 -0.26 2.81
C PHE A 77 9.95 -0.33 3.75
N GLY A 78 10.14 -0.75 5.00
CA GLY A 78 9.04 -0.92 5.95
C GLY A 78 8.33 0.40 6.28
N ALA A 79 9.10 1.45 6.56
CA ALA A 79 8.55 2.78 6.84
C ALA A 79 7.85 3.37 5.62
N ALA A 80 8.46 3.26 4.43
CA ALA A 80 7.86 3.72 3.18
C ALA A 80 6.56 2.98 2.85
N PHE A 81 6.51 1.67 3.15
CA PHE A 81 5.30 0.86 3.02
C PHE A 81 4.19 1.37 3.93
N TRP A 82 4.46 1.49 5.23
CA TRP A 82 3.45 1.96 6.18
C TRP A 82 2.95 3.36 5.84
N LEU A 83 3.84 4.29 5.47
CA LEU A 83 3.47 5.65 5.11
C LEU A 83 2.57 5.70 3.88
N ALA A 84 2.91 4.98 2.79
CA ALA A 84 2.02 5.03 1.63
C ALA A 84 0.74 4.22 1.82
N PHE A 85 0.73 3.21 2.69
CA PHE A 85 -0.49 2.51 3.06
C PHE A 85 -1.44 3.43 3.82
N THR A 86 -0.96 4.17 4.82
CA THR A 86 -1.78 5.13 5.57
C THR A 86 -2.28 6.27 4.68
N MET A 87 -1.41 6.86 3.84
CA MET A 87 -1.84 7.86 2.86
C MET A 87 -2.91 7.33 1.91
N HIS A 88 -2.79 6.07 1.46
CA HIS A 88 -3.79 5.46 0.59
C HIS A 88 -5.13 5.26 1.32
N ALA A 89 -5.10 4.72 2.54
CA ALA A 89 -6.31 4.53 3.34
C ALA A 89 -7.03 5.86 3.60
N ILE A 90 -6.30 6.89 4.01
CA ILE A 90 -6.86 8.25 4.20
C ILE A 90 -7.40 8.79 2.88
N GLY A 91 -6.66 8.62 1.78
CA GLY A 91 -7.09 9.07 0.46
C GLY A 91 -8.39 8.43 -0.02
N VAL A 92 -8.62 7.14 0.29
CA VAL A 92 -9.88 6.45 -0.01
C VAL A 92 -11.04 7.09 0.75
N GLU A 93 -10.89 7.33 2.06
CA GLU A 93 -11.95 7.95 2.86
C GLU A 93 -12.25 9.37 2.38
N VAL A 94 -11.22 10.18 2.12
CA VAL A 94 -11.38 11.54 1.58
C VAL A 94 -12.08 11.50 0.22
N TYR A 95 -11.71 10.58 -0.66
CA TYR A 95 -12.36 10.45 -1.97
C TYR A 95 -13.85 10.13 -1.83
N LEU A 96 -14.22 9.17 -0.97
CA LEU A 96 -15.61 8.82 -0.71
C LEU A 96 -16.41 9.99 -0.10
N HIS A 97 -15.80 10.74 0.81
CA HIS A 97 -16.42 11.93 1.41
C HIS A 97 -16.61 13.09 0.43
N LEU A 98 -15.79 13.18 -0.62
CA LEU A 98 -15.91 14.22 -1.66
C LEU A 98 -16.91 13.85 -2.77
N THR A 99 -17.34 12.60 -2.86
CA THR A 99 -18.30 12.14 -3.87
C THR A 99 -19.66 11.67 -3.28
N PRO A 100 -20.28 12.38 -2.31
CA PRO A 100 -21.50 11.91 -1.68
C PRO A 100 -22.70 11.93 -2.66
N ALA A 101 -22.78 12.95 -3.51
CA ALA A 101 -23.83 13.05 -4.52
C ALA A 101 -23.75 11.93 -5.57
N GLU A 102 -22.53 11.57 -5.97
CA GLU A 102 -22.29 10.48 -6.91
C GLU A 102 -22.61 9.12 -6.29
N ALA A 103 -22.23 8.92 -5.01
CA ALA A 103 -22.61 7.74 -4.26
C ALA A 103 -24.14 7.58 -4.15
N ASP A 104 -24.86 8.67 -3.85
CA ASP A 104 -26.32 8.67 -3.79
C ASP A 104 -26.96 8.38 -5.16
N ARG A 105 -26.44 9.00 -6.24
CA ARG A 105 -26.89 8.76 -7.61
C ARG A 105 -26.74 7.27 -7.99
N LEU A 106 -25.58 6.68 -7.73
CA LEU A 106 -25.31 5.26 -8.01
C LEU A 106 -26.18 4.32 -7.16
N ARG A 107 -26.51 4.72 -5.93
CA ARG A 107 -27.39 3.96 -5.04
C ARG A 107 -28.84 3.98 -5.53
N ASN A 108 -29.32 5.11 -6.06
CA ASN A 108 -30.62 5.21 -6.74
C ASN A 108 -30.67 4.35 -8.03
N VAL A 109 -29.65 4.41 -8.88
CA VAL A 109 -29.58 3.57 -10.10
C VAL A 109 -29.55 2.09 -9.75
N SER A 110 -28.77 1.72 -8.72
CA SER A 110 -28.74 0.35 -8.22
C SER A 110 -30.13 -0.07 -7.74
N TYR A 111 -30.78 0.74 -6.90
CA TYR A 111 -32.14 0.47 -6.42
C TYR A 111 -33.13 0.17 -7.57
N GLN A 112 -33.13 0.99 -8.63
CA GLN A 112 -34.00 0.77 -9.79
C GLN A 112 -33.71 -0.57 -10.49
N ARG A 113 -32.43 -0.89 -10.74
CA ARG A 113 -32.05 -2.19 -11.31
C ARG A 113 -32.45 -3.37 -10.44
N GLN A 114 -32.41 -3.21 -9.12
CA GLN A 114 -32.82 -4.25 -8.18
C GLN A 114 -34.34 -4.49 -8.20
N LEU A 115 -35.13 -3.43 -8.43
CA LEU A 115 -36.57 -3.54 -8.67
C LEU A 115 -36.87 -4.25 -9.99
N GLU A 116 -36.20 -3.84 -11.07
CA GLU A 116 -36.32 -4.47 -12.40
C GLU A 116 -35.96 -5.97 -12.37
N ALA A 117 -34.99 -6.34 -11.53
CA ALA A 117 -34.58 -7.73 -11.32
C ALA A 117 -35.52 -8.52 -10.38
N GLY A 118 -36.58 -7.90 -9.83
CA GLY A 118 -37.56 -8.57 -8.97
C GLY A 118 -37.04 -8.98 -7.60
N MET A 119 -36.01 -8.30 -7.07
CA MET A 119 -35.48 -8.65 -5.75
C MET A 119 -36.47 -8.32 -4.63
N LYS A 120 -36.56 -9.21 -3.63
CA LYS A 120 -37.47 -9.06 -2.48
C LYS A 120 -37.18 -7.83 -1.60
N HIS A 121 -35.93 -7.39 -1.55
CA HIS A 121 -35.47 -6.28 -0.70
C HIS A 121 -34.54 -5.32 -1.46
N PRO A 122 -35.07 -4.53 -2.40
CA PRO A 122 -34.29 -3.58 -3.18
C PRO A 122 -33.75 -2.45 -2.29
N GLY A 123 -32.55 -1.96 -2.59
CA GLY A 123 -31.79 -0.99 -1.79
C GLY A 123 -30.97 -1.63 -0.67
N ARG A 124 -31.27 -2.89 -0.30
CA ARG A 124 -30.50 -3.67 0.68
C ARG A 124 -29.53 -4.58 -0.06
N ALA A 125 -28.49 -3.98 -0.64
CA ALA A 125 -27.47 -4.68 -1.42
C ALA A 125 -26.55 -5.61 -0.57
N GLY A 126 -26.93 -5.95 0.66
CA GLY A 126 -26.12 -6.74 1.57
C GLY A 126 -24.86 -6.03 2.09
N LEU A 127 -24.71 -4.72 1.84
CA LEU A 127 -23.66 -3.94 2.46
C LEU A 127 -23.84 -3.95 3.98
N THR A 128 -22.73 -4.18 4.67
CA THR A 128 -22.68 -4.42 6.12
C THR A 128 -23.20 -3.27 6.95
N THR A 129 -23.26 -2.04 6.42
CA THR A 129 -23.75 -0.85 7.14
C THR A 129 -25.22 -0.97 7.56
N ASP A 130 -26.10 -1.49 6.70
CA ASP A 130 -27.54 -1.59 6.99
C ASP A 130 -27.89 -2.83 7.85
N ARG A 131 -26.91 -3.72 8.09
CA ARG A 131 -27.09 -4.98 8.83
C ARG A 131 -26.30 -5.03 10.15
N LEU A 132 -25.16 -4.33 10.23
CA LEU A 132 -24.24 -4.31 11.36
C LEU A 132 -23.96 -2.89 11.91
N GLY A 133 -24.40 -1.83 11.22
CA GLY A 133 -24.09 -0.44 11.57
C GLY A 133 -25.26 0.32 12.24
N ASP A 134 -24.94 1.51 12.77
CA ASP A 134 -25.87 2.48 13.38
C ASP A 134 -26.47 3.47 12.36
N SER A 135 -26.19 3.28 11.07
CA SER A 135 -26.67 4.18 10.03
C SER A 135 -28.18 4.06 9.83
N SER A 136 -28.84 5.20 9.59
CA SER A 136 -30.27 5.23 9.25
C SER A 136 -30.55 4.46 7.97
N LEU A 137 -31.76 3.88 7.88
CA LEU A 137 -32.18 3.14 6.70
C LEU A 137 -32.14 4.08 5.48
N TRP A 138 -31.35 3.73 4.47
CA TRP A 138 -31.30 4.51 3.25
C TRP A 138 -32.63 4.43 2.50
N THR A 139 -33.10 5.59 2.03
CA THR A 139 -34.35 5.72 1.27
C THR A 139 -34.08 6.31 -0.12
N PRO A 140 -34.67 5.75 -1.19
CA PRO A 140 -34.49 6.26 -2.55
C PRO A 140 -35.07 7.68 -2.65
N GLN A 141 -34.53 8.46 -3.58
CA GLN A 141 -34.87 9.87 -3.74
C GLN A 141 -36.38 10.09 -3.97
N ASP A 142 -37.01 9.30 -4.85
CA ASP A 142 -38.45 9.40 -5.13
C ASP A 142 -39.32 9.28 -3.87
N ARG A 143 -38.92 8.42 -2.92
CA ARG A 143 -39.64 8.24 -1.64
C ARG A 143 -39.38 9.41 -0.68
N ARG A 144 -38.18 9.99 -0.71
CA ARG A 144 -37.83 11.17 0.11
C ARG A 144 -38.60 12.40 -0.35
N GLU A 145 -38.83 12.54 -1.65
CA GLU A 145 -39.58 13.67 -2.22
C GLU A 145 -41.08 13.55 -1.90
N GLN A 146 -41.70 12.38 -2.08
CA GLN A 146 -43.12 12.14 -1.71
C GLN A 146 -43.42 12.42 -0.23
N GLY A 147 -42.49 12.13 0.69
CA GLY A 147 -42.66 12.42 2.11
C GLY A 147 -42.68 13.92 2.43
N LYS A 148 -41.84 14.70 1.74
CA LYS A 148 -41.76 16.16 1.95
C LYS A 148 -43.01 16.89 1.46
N ASP A 149 -43.55 16.46 0.32
CA ASP A 149 -44.77 17.07 -0.24
C ASP A 149 -45.97 16.84 0.69
N SER A 150 -46.05 15.67 1.32
CA SER A 150 -47.11 15.36 2.29
C SER A 150 -47.01 16.09 3.63
N GLU A 151 -45.81 16.56 4.00
CA GLU A 151 -45.58 17.38 5.20
C GLU A 151 -45.84 18.87 4.94
N ALA A 152 -45.65 19.34 3.70
CA ALA A 152 -45.92 20.73 3.31
C ALA A 152 -47.42 21.04 3.12
N GLU A 153 -48.27 20.01 2.98
CA GLU A 153 -49.73 20.13 2.84
C GLU A 153 -50.49 20.11 4.19
N LYS A 154 -49.77 20.02 5.31
CA LYS A 154 -50.31 20.06 6.69
C LYS A 154 -50.05 21.40 7.37
#